data_AF-A0A011NR74-F1
#
_entry.id   AF-A0A011NR74-F1
#
_cell.length_a   1.000
_cell.length_b   1.000
_cell.length_c   1.000
_cell.angle_alpha   90.00
_cell.angle_beta   90.00
_cell.angle_gamma   90.00
#
_symmetry.space_group_name_H-M   'P 1'
#
loop_
_entity.id
_entity.type
_entity.pdbx_description
1 polymer ?
#
loop_
_entity_poly.entity_id
_entity_poly.type
_entity_poly.pdbx_seq_one_letter_code
_entity_poly.pdbx_strand_id
1 'polypeptide(L)'
;MDAVLDEQAEKLAITRRISGDIKDIWALQPRFEQRSGKRPYGILQQPRFKAAYDFLLLRVEAGEVEREVGDWWSAFLAASDEGRAAMLLPQAPTAPRRRRRRRAAGERSAASPAE
;
A
#
# COMPACT_ATOMS: atom_id res chain seq x y z
N MET A 1 -8.53 1.06 -11.63
CA MET A 1 -8.83 2.26 -10.83
C MET A 1 -9.02 3.47 -11.71
N ASP A 2 -8.09 3.75 -12.65
CA ASP A 2 -8.17 4.94 -13.51
C ASP A 2 -9.43 4.99 -14.39
N ALA A 3 -9.77 3.89 -15.07
CA ALA A 3 -10.95 3.83 -15.95
C ALA A 3 -12.27 4.23 -15.25
N VAL A 4 -12.45 3.88 -13.98
CA VAL A 4 -13.67 4.25 -13.22
C VAL A 4 -13.69 5.74 -12.93
N LEU A 5 -12.56 6.33 -12.55
CA LEU A 5 -12.46 7.76 -12.27
C LEU A 5 -12.61 8.60 -13.54
N ASP A 6 -12.07 8.11 -14.66
CA ASP A 6 -12.20 8.76 -15.96
C ASP A 6 -13.67 8.78 -16.41
N GLU A 7 -14.39 7.66 -16.27
CA GLU A 7 -15.84 7.60 -16.58
C GLU A 7 -16.66 8.55 -15.69
N GLN A 8 -16.34 8.65 -14.39
CA GLN A 8 -17.06 9.56 -13.50
C GLN A 8 -16.73 11.03 -13.78
N ALA A 9 -15.51 11.34 -14.23
CA ALA A 9 -15.10 12.69 -14.58
C ALA A 9 -15.82 13.24 -15.83
N GLU A 10 -16.38 12.38 -16.67
CA GLU A 10 -17.25 12.78 -17.79
C GLU A 10 -18.61 13.29 -17.31
N LYS A 11 -19.09 12.78 -16.17
CA LYS A 11 -20.42 13.08 -15.61
C LYS A 11 -20.39 14.16 -14.54
N LEU A 12 -19.27 14.29 -13.83
CA LEU A 12 -19.06 15.21 -12.72
C LEU A 12 -17.74 15.94 -12.90
N ALA A 13 -17.69 17.22 -12.53
CA ALA A 13 -16.46 18.01 -12.54
C ALA A 13 -15.52 17.58 -11.38
N ILE A 14 -14.84 16.44 -11.54
CA ILE A 14 -13.86 15.94 -10.58
C ILE A 14 -12.49 16.51 -10.94
N THR A 15 -11.91 17.30 -10.04
CA THR A 15 -10.56 17.84 -10.26
C THR A 15 -9.49 16.76 -10.12
N ARG A 16 -8.36 16.92 -10.83
CA ARG A 16 -7.21 15.99 -10.73
C ARG A 16 -6.72 15.79 -9.31
N ARG A 17 -6.83 16.82 -8.45
CA ARG A 17 -6.46 16.74 -7.04
C ARG A 17 -7.33 15.75 -6.28
N ILE A 18 -8.65 15.83 -6.48
CA ILE A 18 -9.61 14.92 -5.83
C ILE A 18 -9.41 13.49 -6.35
N SER A 19 -9.24 13.31 -7.66
CA SER A 19 -8.94 11.99 -8.22
C SER A 19 -7.65 11.39 -7.66
N GLY A 20 -6.63 12.21 -7.42
CA GLY A 20 -5.39 11.79 -6.74
C GLY A 20 -5.66 11.30 -5.32
N ASP A 21 -6.40 12.09 -4.53
CA ASP A 21 -6.75 11.71 -3.16
C ASP A 21 -7.55 10.40 -3.09
N ILE A 22 -8.50 10.18 -4.02
CA ILE A 22 -9.26 8.92 -4.10
C ILE A 22 -8.33 7.74 -4.39
N LYS A 23 -7.41 7.89 -5.36
CA LYS A 23 -6.45 6.84 -5.70
C LYS A 23 -5.56 6.50 -4.51
N ASP A 24 -5.11 7.50 -3.75
CA ASP A 24 -4.29 7.28 -2.55
C ASP A 24 -5.04 6.50 -1.48
N ILE A 25 -6.31 6.85 -1.21
CA ILE A 25 -7.17 6.13 -0.25
C ILE A 25 -7.34 4.66 -0.70
N TRP A 26 -7.63 4.44 -1.99
CA TRP A 26 -7.80 3.09 -2.53
C TRP A 26 -6.51 2.28 -2.53
N ALA A 27 -5.36 2.90 -2.81
CA ALA A 27 -4.05 2.24 -2.79
C ALA A 27 -3.65 1.75 -1.39
N LEU A 28 -4.21 2.34 -0.32
CA LEU A 28 -4.01 1.88 1.05
C LEU A 28 -4.82 0.64 1.39
N GLN A 29 -5.96 0.39 0.73
CA GLN A 29 -6.86 -0.73 1.03
C GLN A 29 -6.18 -2.11 1.09
N PRO A 30 -5.47 -2.58 0.05
CA PRO A 30 -4.80 -3.88 0.09
C PRO A 30 -3.62 -3.94 1.08
N ARG A 31 -3.20 -2.79 1.63
CA ARG A 31 -2.12 -2.73 2.62
C ARG A 31 -2.65 -2.98 4.03
N PHE A 32 -3.92 -2.70 4.31
CA PHE A 32 -4.53 -2.98 5.63
C PHE A 32 -4.54 -4.48 5.97
N GLU A 33 -4.54 -5.37 4.99
CA GLU A 33 -4.41 -6.82 5.22
C GLU A 33 -3.00 -7.22 5.68
N GLN A 34 -1.99 -6.39 5.42
CA GLN A 34 -0.59 -6.69 5.69
C GLN A 34 -0.19 -6.34 7.13
N ARG A 35 -0.73 -7.10 8.08
CA ARG A 35 -0.63 -6.87 9.54
C ARG A 35 0.68 -7.39 10.19
N SER A 36 1.69 -7.72 9.38
CA SER A 36 2.95 -8.31 9.85
C SER A 36 4.14 -7.34 9.80
N GLY A 37 5.04 -7.42 10.78
CA GLY A 37 6.28 -6.66 10.79
C GLY A 37 6.08 -5.14 10.81
N LYS A 38 6.88 -4.38 10.05
CA LYS A 38 6.84 -2.90 10.05
C LYS A 38 5.74 -2.30 9.16
N ARG A 39 4.98 -3.13 8.45
CA ARG A 39 4.01 -2.66 7.44
C ARG A 39 2.86 -1.85 8.03
N PRO A 40 2.26 -2.23 9.18
CA PRO A 40 1.21 -1.42 9.80
C PRO A 40 1.67 -0.01 10.15
N TYR A 41 2.87 0.13 10.72
CA TYR A 41 3.46 1.44 11.03
C TYR A 41 3.67 2.32 9.79
N GLY A 42 4.06 1.71 8.66
CA GLY A 42 4.22 2.44 7.40
C GLY A 42 2.90 2.96 6.81
N ILE A 43 1.77 2.35 7.17
CA ILE A 43 0.42 2.81 6.78
C ILE A 43 -0.01 3.99 7.64
N LEU A 44 0.32 3.99 8.94
CA LEU A 44 0.01 5.11 9.84
C LEU A 44 0.63 6.44 9.40
N GLN A 45 1.78 6.40 8.73
CA GLN A 45 2.51 7.58 8.27
C GLN A 45 1.93 8.19 6.97
N GLN A 46 0.91 7.56 6.37
CA GLN A 46 0.38 8.00 5.09
C GLN A 46 -0.55 9.21 5.28
N PRO A 47 -0.44 10.28 4.45
CA PRO A 47 -1.24 11.49 4.63
C PRO A 47 -2.75 11.27 4.64
N ARG A 48 -3.22 10.24 3.92
CA ARG A 48 -4.64 9.88 3.79
C ARG A 48 -5.05 8.69 4.67
N PHE A 49 -4.24 8.35 5.67
CA PHE A 49 -4.51 7.21 6.57
C PHE A 49 -5.92 7.24 7.17
N LYS A 50 -6.32 8.35 7.78
CA LYS A 50 -7.63 8.46 8.45
C LYS A 50 -8.79 8.18 7.49
N ALA A 51 -8.77 8.80 6.31
CA ALA A 51 -9.80 8.58 5.30
C ALA A 51 -9.81 7.13 4.78
N ALA A 52 -8.62 6.53 4.59
CA ALA A 52 -8.52 5.15 4.18
C ALA A 52 -8.96 4.15 5.26
N TYR A 53 -8.74 4.48 6.54
CA TYR A 53 -9.22 3.71 7.68
C TYR A 53 -10.74 3.80 7.83
N ASP A 54 -11.32 4.98 7.71
CA ASP A 54 -12.78 5.15 7.71
C ASP A 54 -13.42 4.36 6.56
N PHE A 55 -12.79 4.40 5.36
CA PHE A 55 -13.23 3.59 4.23
C PHE A 55 -13.09 2.08 4.48
N LEU A 56 -12.03 1.63 5.17
CA LEU A 56 -11.89 0.24 5.57
C LEU A 56 -13.05 -0.20 6.47
N LEU A 57 -13.44 0.61 7.46
CA LEU A 57 -14.55 0.30 8.36
C LEU A 57 -15.87 0.17 7.61
N LEU A 58 -16.15 1.06 6.65
CA LEU A 58 -17.32 0.94 5.77
C LEU A 58 -17.31 -0.36 4.96
N ARG A 59 -16.14 -0.77 4.44
CA ARG A 59 -16.00 -2.04 3.71
C ARG A 59 -16.21 -3.27 4.60
N VAL A 60 -15.81 -3.19 5.87
CA VAL A 60 -16.10 -4.22 6.87
C VAL A 60 -17.60 -4.29 7.16
N GLU A 61 -18.26 -3.15 7.34
CA GLU A 61 -19.71 -3.08 7.54
C GLU A 61 -20.49 -3.62 6.34
N ALA A 62 -20.00 -3.35 5.12
CA ALA A 62 -20.55 -3.89 3.88
C ALA A 62 -20.27 -5.39 3.66
N GLY A 63 -19.44 -6.01 4.49
CA GLY A 63 -19.05 -7.42 4.35
C GLY A 63 -18.03 -7.70 3.24
N GLU A 64 -17.40 -6.68 2.67
CA GLU A 64 -16.34 -6.83 1.66
C GLU A 64 -14.99 -7.23 2.25
N VAL A 65 -14.79 -6.94 3.54
CA VAL A 65 -13.57 -7.22 4.29
C VAL A 65 -13.97 -7.94 5.58
N GLU A 66 -13.17 -8.93 5.98
CA GLU A 66 -13.39 -9.65 7.23
C GLU A 66 -13.38 -8.71 8.43
N ARG A 67 -14.36 -8.89 9.34
CA ARG A 67 -14.51 -8.08 10.55
C ARG A 67 -13.25 -8.06 11.41
N GLU A 68 -12.54 -9.19 11.47
CA GLU A 68 -11.27 -9.33 12.20
C GLU A 68 -10.19 -8.34 11.75
N VAL A 69 -10.21 -7.90 10.48
CA VAL A 69 -9.27 -6.89 9.99
C VAL A 69 -9.59 -5.54 10.60
N GLY A 70 -10.86 -5.13 10.60
CA GLY A 70 -11.31 -3.86 11.21
C GLY A 70 -11.07 -3.82 12.73
N ASP A 71 -11.39 -4.92 13.42
CA ASP A 71 -11.20 -5.04 14.87
C ASP A 71 -9.72 -4.98 15.24
N TRP A 72 -8.86 -5.68 14.48
CA TRP A 72 -7.41 -5.63 14.70
C TRP A 72 -6.85 -4.22 14.54
N TRP A 73 -7.26 -3.49 13.50
CA TRP A 73 -6.80 -2.12 13.28
C TRP A 73 -7.30 -1.16 14.35
N SER A 74 -8.55 -1.32 14.81
CA SER A 74 -9.10 -0.54 15.92
C SER A 74 -8.29 -0.73 17.20
N ALA A 75 -7.99 -2.00 17.54
CA ALA A 75 -7.19 -2.34 18.69
C ALA A 75 -5.73 -1.87 18.55
N PHE A 76 -5.13 -2.00 17.36
CA PHE A 76 -3.77 -1.56 17.08
C PHE A 76 -3.63 -0.03 17.23
N LEU A 77 -4.63 0.73 16.79
CA LEU A 77 -4.63 2.19 16.96
C LEU A 77 -4.78 2.60 18.42
N ALA A 78 -5.59 1.88 19.19
CA ALA A 78 -5.82 2.14 20.62
C ALA A 78 -4.67 1.66 21.53
N ALA A 79 -3.85 0.71 21.08
CA ALA A 79 -2.74 0.16 21.85
C ALA A 79 -1.58 1.16 22.04
N SER A 80 -0.83 0.97 23.15
CA SER A 80 0.47 1.62 23.36
C SER A 80 1.51 1.10 22.36
N ASP A 81 2.68 1.74 22.28
CA ASP A 81 3.71 1.31 21.34
C ASP A 81 4.23 -0.10 21.64
N GLU A 82 4.32 -0.49 22.92
CA GLU A 82 4.64 -1.86 23.34
C GLU A 82 3.51 -2.83 22.97
N GLY A 83 2.26 -2.44 23.19
CA GLY A 83 1.09 -3.24 22.83
C GLY A 83 1.01 -3.49 21.33
N ARG A 84 1.27 -2.45 20.51
CA ARG A 84 1.33 -2.55 19.05
C ARG A 84 2.38 -3.54 18.59
N ALA A 85 3.57 -3.53 19.21
CA ALA A 85 4.64 -4.47 18.86
C ALA A 85 4.24 -5.92 19.15
N ALA A 86 3.52 -6.17 20.24
CA ALA A 86 3.02 -7.50 20.60
C ALA A 86 1.88 -8.00 19.68
N MET A 87 1.10 -7.09 19.09
CA MET A 87 -0.02 -7.42 18.21
C MET A 87 0.37 -7.78 16.76
N LEU A 88 1.63 -7.54 16.37
CA LEU A 88 2.09 -7.80 15.01
C LEU A 88 2.01 -9.30 14.69
N LEU A 89 1.38 -9.62 13.55
CA LEU A 89 1.35 -11.01 13.10
C LEU A 89 2.76 -11.48 12.69
N PRO A 90 3.10 -12.75 12.95
CA PRO A 90 4.36 -13.32 12.47
C PRO A 90 4.45 -13.18 10.95
N GLN A 91 5.62 -12.81 10.45
CA GLN A 91 5.83 -12.74 9.00
C GLN A 91 5.76 -14.15 8.43
N ALA A 92 4.89 -14.35 7.43
CA ALA A 92 4.94 -15.55 6.62
C ALA A 92 6.34 -15.67 5.99
N PRO A 93 6.96 -16.87 5.97
CA PRO A 93 8.29 -17.07 5.40
C PRO A 93 8.25 -16.70 3.92
N THR A 94 8.76 -15.51 3.60
CA THR A 94 8.85 -15.05 2.23
C THR A 94 10.00 -15.79 1.56
N ALA A 95 9.71 -16.58 0.53
CA ALA A 95 10.74 -17.17 -0.32
C ALA A 95 11.72 -16.09 -0.78
N PRO A 96 13.05 -16.33 -0.72
CA PRO A 96 14.04 -15.28 -0.90
C PRO A 96 13.85 -14.63 -2.28
N ARG A 97 13.41 -13.36 -2.29
CA ARG A 97 13.28 -12.55 -3.50
C ARG A 97 14.67 -12.44 -4.11
N ARG A 98 14.91 -13.24 -5.16
CA ARG A 98 16.14 -13.27 -5.95
C ARG A 98 16.43 -11.84 -6.39
N ARG A 99 17.38 -11.19 -5.71
CA ARG A 99 17.82 -9.82 -5.96
C ARG A 99 18.28 -9.80 -7.41
N ARG A 100 17.45 -9.27 -8.33
CA ARG A 100 17.76 -9.17 -9.75
C ARG A 100 18.96 -8.24 -9.85
N ARG A 101 20.17 -8.82 -9.86
CA ARG A 101 21.45 -8.13 -10.07
C ARG A 101 21.24 -7.26 -11.31
N ARG A 102 21.26 -5.94 -11.14
CA ARG A 102 21.38 -5.00 -12.26
C ARG A 102 22.62 -5.45 -13.04
N ARG A 103 22.42 -5.99 -14.24
CA ARG A 103 23.51 -6.31 -15.15
C ARG A 103 24.18 -4.96 -15.48
N ALA A 104 25.44 -4.83 -15.10
CA ALA A 104 26.29 -3.75 -15.56
C ALA A 104 26.43 -3.92 -17.08
N ALA A 105 25.78 -3.04 -17.83
CA ALA A 105 26.08 -2.76 -19.22
C ALA A 105 26.99 -1.51 -19.19
N GLY A 106 28.18 -1.48 -19.79
CA GLY A 106 28.93 -2.50 -20.49
C GLY A 106 30.36 -1.99 -20.59
N GLU A 107 31.33 -2.89 -20.54
CA GLU A 107 32.71 -2.61 -20.88
C GLU A 107 33.12 -3.59 -21.99
N ARG A 108 33.67 -3.02 -23.06
CA ARG A 108 34.55 -3.62 -24.10
C ARG A 108 33.88 -4.29 -25.30
N SER A 109 33.88 -3.58 -26.43
CA SER A 109 34.70 -3.85 -27.63
C SER A 109 34.27 -2.83 -28.69
N ALA A 110 35.14 -2.12 -29.40
CA ALA A 110 36.19 -2.69 -30.24
C ALA A 110 37.36 -1.70 -30.46
N ALA A 111 38.55 -2.29 -30.57
CA ALA A 111 39.79 -1.65 -30.96
C ALA A 111 39.83 -1.28 -32.45
N SER A 112 40.80 -0.41 -32.77
CA SER A 112 41.20 0.28 -34.01
C SER A 112 41.28 -0.53 -35.31
N PRO A 113 41.47 0.14 -36.47
CA PRO A 113 42.83 0.40 -37.01
C PRO A 113 43.01 1.82 -37.63
N ALA A 114 44.16 2.49 -37.44
CA ALA A 114 45.29 2.67 -38.39
C ALA A 114 44.99 3.58 -39.62
N GLU A 115 45.54 4.81 -39.65
CA GLU A 115 46.72 5.25 -40.43
C GLU A 115 47.13 6.67 -39.96
#